data_AF-A0A957LGC2-F1
#
_entry.id   AF-A0A957LGC2-F1
#
_cell.length_a   1.000
_cell.length_b   1.000
_cell.length_c   1.000
_cell.angle_alpha   90.00
_cell.angle_beta   90.00
_cell.angle_gamma   90.00
#
_symmetry.space_group_name_H-M   'P 1'
#
loop_
_entity.id
_entity.type
_entity.pdbx_description
1 polymer ?
#
loop_
_entity_poly.entity_id
_entity_poly.type
_entity_poly.pdbx_seq_one_letter_code
_entity_poly.pdbx_strand_id
1 'polypeptide(L)'
;ISVPYNQCLFTKELLEEYAAAHEFELMGFFWMNEWLLGQYRQLWQDVSPYVKPVFYYEERTADYVELIEQYPSCFKSKSTLFDDFLISYIEVLFQKNPAL
;
A
#
# COMPACT_ATOMS: atom_id res chain seq x y z
N ILE A 1 13.59 -6.11 -9.27
CA ILE A 1 13.18 -6.29 -7.86
C ILE A 1 11.67 -6.14 -7.84
N SER A 2 10.93 -7.20 -7.53
CA SER A 2 9.47 -7.17 -7.43
C SER A 2 9.08 -7.17 -5.95
N VAL A 3 9.02 -5.98 -5.35
CA VAL A 3 8.48 -5.79 -4.00
C VAL A 3 7.04 -5.27 -4.17
N PRO A 4 6.01 -6.06 -3.82
CA PRO A 4 4.63 -5.62 -3.98
C PRO A 4 4.31 -4.48 -3.03
N TYR A 5 3.49 -3.53 -3.45
CA TYR A 5 2.83 -2.59 -2.53
C TYR A 5 1.54 -3.25 -2.03
N ASN A 6 1.49 -3.65 -0.76
CA ASN A 6 0.31 -4.26 -0.14
C ASN A 6 0.15 -3.74 1.30
N GLN A 7 -0.55 -2.63 1.42
CA GLN A 7 -0.89 -2.01 2.69
C GLN A 7 -2.02 -2.79 3.39
N CYS A 8 -1.99 -2.82 4.72
CA CYS A 8 -3.08 -3.34 5.55
C CYS A 8 -3.48 -2.27 6.58
N LEU A 9 -4.61 -1.59 6.38
CA LEU A 9 -5.05 -0.49 7.24
C LEU A 9 -5.69 -0.95 8.56
N PHE A 10 -6.19 -2.18 8.58
CA PHE A 10 -6.91 -2.76 9.71
C PHE A 10 -6.14 -3.95 10.27
N THR A 11 -6.38 -4.27 11.54
CA THR A 11 -5.72 -5.41 12.16
C THR A 11 -6.21 -6.70 11.52
N LYS A 12 -5.35 -7.71 11.45
CA LYS A 12 -5.68 -9.01 10.84
C LYS A 12 -6.85 -9.66 11.56
N GLU A 13 -6.85 -9.58 12.88
CA GLU A 13 -7.90 -10.10 13.75
C GLU A 13 -9.26 -9.48 13.40
N LEU A 14 -9.31 -8.16 13.19
CA LEU A 14 -10.55 -7.47 12.83
C LEU A 14 -11.03 -7.90 11.44
N LEU A 15 -10.12 -8.06 10.48
CA LEU A 15 -10.46 -8.51 9.13
C LEU A 15 -10.96 -9.95 9.15
N GLU A 16 -10.30 -10.84 9.89
CA GLU A 16 -10.68 -12.24 10.06
C GLU A 16 -12.04 -12.39 10.75
N GLU A 17 -12.29 -11.65 11.83
CA GLU A 17 -13.59 -11.61 12.51
C GLU A 17 -14.70 -11.15 11.56
N TYR A 18 -14.44 -10.08 10.81
CA TYR A 18 -15.41 -9.54 9.87
C TYR A 18 -15.68 -10.51 8.71
N ALA A 19 -14.66 -11.14 8.15
CA ALA A 19 -14.77 -12.13 7.09
C ALA A 19 -15.55 -13.38 7.53
N ALA A 20 -15.25 -13.88 8.74
CA ALA A 20 -15.99 -15.00 9.33
C ALA A 20 -17.47 -14.68 9.55
N ALA A 21 -17.78 -13.45 9.99
CA ALA A 21 -19.16 -13.01 10.20
C ALA A 21 -19.98 -12.83 8.91
N HIS A 22 -19.32 -12.65 7.77
CA HIS A 22 -19.97 -12.36 6.48
C HIS A 22 -19.72 -13.44 5.41
N GLU A 23 -19.18 -14.60 5.79
CA GLU A 23 -18.97 -15.77 4.94
C GLU A 23 -18.14 -15.51 3.67
N PHE A 24 -17.11 -14.67 3.74
CA PHE A 24 -16.17 -14.49 2.63
C PHE A 24 -14.74 -14.88 3.00
N GLU A 25 -13.99 -15.38 2.01
CA GLU A 25 -12.61 -15.83 2.19
C GLU A 25 -11.64 -14.65 2.02
N LEU A 26 -10.73 -14.50 2.98
CA LEU A 26 -9.63 -13.53 2.88
C LEU A 26 -8.47 -14.10 2.08
N MET A 27 -7.82 -13.24 1.31
CA MET A 27 -6.49 -13.54 0.80
C MET A 27 -5.51 -13.65 1.97
N GLY A 28 -4.58 -14.60 1.90
CA GLY A 28 -3.59 -14.80 2.95
C GLY A 28 -2.69 -13.58 3.16
N PHE A 29 -2.53 -13.14 4.41
CA PHE A 29 -1.75 -11.96 4.78
C PHE A 29 -0.25 -12.06 4.45
N PHE A 30 0.27 -13.24 4.12
CA PHE A 30 1.70 -13.46 3.83
C PHE A 30 2.20 -12.73 2.57
N TRP A 31 1.29 -12.26 1.71
CA TRP A 31 1.62 -11.42 0.55
C TRP A 31 1.66 -9.92 0.87
N MET A 32 1.33 -9.54 2.11
CA MET A 32 1.25 -8.15 2.52
C MET A 32 2.53 -7.73 3.24
N ASN A 33 3.16 -6.65 2.76
CA ASN A 33 4.25 -6.02 3.50
C ASN A 33 3.72 -5.09 4.59
N GLU A 34 2.41 -4.78 4.57
CA GLU A 34 1.72 -3.95 5.57
C GLU A 34 2.29 -2.53 5.66
N TRP A 35 3.01 -2.12 4.62
CA TRP A 35 3.67 -0.82 4.59
C TRP A 35 2.69 0.28 4.22
N LEU A 36 2.77 1.39 4.95
CA LEU A 36 2.23 2.66 4.48
C LEU A 36 2.99 3.12 3.24
N LEU A 37 2.35 3.93 2.41
CA LEU A 37 2.91 4.48 1.18
C LEU A 37 4.25 5.17 1.41
N GLY A 38 4.39 5.88 2.54
CA GLY A 38 5.65 6.53 2.92
C GLY A 38 6.81 5.53 3.07
N GLN A 39 6.56 4.37 3.67
CA GLN A 39 7.58 3.32 3.84
C GLN A 39 7.96 2.70 2.48
N TYR A 40 6.97 2.48 1.61
CA TYR A 40 7.23 1.97 0.27
C TYR A 40 8.02 2.96 -0.60
N ARG A 41 7.70 4.25 -0.53
CA ARG A 41 8.45 5.32 -1.21
C ARG A 41 9.88 5.43 -0.65
N GLN A 42 10.06 5.27 0.66
CA GLN A 42 11.37 5.30 1.30
C GLN A 42 12.28 4.15 0.82
N LEU A 43 11.73 2.94 0.67
CA LEU A 43 12.48 1.79 0.13
C LEU A 43 13.22 2.16 -1.17
N TRP A 44 12.53 2.85 -2.09
CA TRP A 44 13.11 3.21 -3.39
C TRP A 44 14.16 4.31 -3.30
N GLN A 45 14.03 5.22 -2.32
CA GLN A 45 15.07 6.21 -2.03
C GLN A 45 16.33 5.54 -1.49
N ASP A 46 16.18 4.57 -0.58
CA ASP A 46 17.30 3.86 0.05
C ASP A 46 18.13 3.06 -0.95
N VAL A 47 17.49 2.49 -1.98
CA VAL A 47 18.18 1.73 -3.03
C VAL A 47 18.61 2.58 -4.23
N SER A 48 18.28 3.87 -4.24
CA SER A 48 18.63 4.80 -5.34
C SER A 48 20.13 4.91 -5.68
N PRO A 49 21.09 4.62 -4.77
CA PRO A 49 22.50 4.53 -5.16
C PRO A 49 22.78 3.40 -6.17
N TYR A 50 22.04 2.29 -6.08
CA TYR A 50 22.26 1.08 -6.87
C TYR A 50 21.41 1.03 -8.14
N VAL A 51 20.25 1.66 -8.12
CA VAL A 51 19.27 1.63 -9.21
C VAL A 51 18.71 3.01 -9.49
N LYS A 52 18.45 3.29 -10.77
CA LYS A 52 17.76 4.49 -11.22
C LYS A 52 16.35 4.13 -11.67
N PRO A 53 15.29 4.74 -11.12
CA PRO A 53 13.94 4.57 -11.67
C PRO A 53 13.89 5.19 -13.07
N VAL A 54 13.50 4.40 -14.07
CA VAL A 54 13.27 4.85 -15.46
C VAL A 54 11.78 4.96 -15.79
N PHE A 55 10.94 4.35 -14.97
CA PHE A 55 9.49 4.48 -14.98
C PHE A 55 8.98 4.44 -13.55
N TYR A 56 8.01 5.29 -13.24
CA TYR A 56 7.32 5.33 -11.96
C TYR A 56 5.86 5.71 -12.20
N TYR A 57 4.96 4.82 -11.81
CA TYR A 57 3.52 5.01 -11.96
C TYR A 57 2.83 4.67 -10.65
N GLU A 58 1.92 5.54 -10.24
CA GLU A 58 0.99 5.30 -9.14
C GLU A 58 -0.42 5.45 -9.68
N GLU A 59 -1.23 4.41 -9.49
CA GLU A 59 -2.66 4.47 -9.76
C GLU A 59 -3.38 4.99 -8.52
N ARG A 60 -4.20 6.00 -8.72
CA ARG A 60 -5.12 6.50 -7.72
C ARG A 60 -6.52 6.01 -8.03
N THR A 61 -7.24 5.58 -7.00
CA THR A 61 -8.67 5.34 -7.09
C THR A 61 -9.39 6.10 -5.98
N ALA A 62 -10.62 6.53 -6.31
CA ALA A 62 -11.53 7.18 -5.40
C ALA A 62 -12.67 6.25 -4.94
N ASP A 63 -12.65 4.98 -5.35
CA ASP A 63 -13.77 4.03 -5.17
C ASP A 63 -14.21 3.87 -3.70
N TYR A 64 -13.32 4.15 -2.75
CA TYR A 64 -13.57 4.01 -1.30
C TYR A 64 -13.64 5.34 -0.55
N VAL A 65 -13.55 6.48 -1.24
CA VAL A 65 -13.56 7.80 -0.60
C VAL A 65 -14.90 8.07 0.09
N GLU A 66 -16.01 7.64 -0.51
CA GLU A 66 -17.34 7.75 0.11
C GLU A 66 -17.41 7.02 1.47
N LEU A 67 -16.73 5.88 1.60
CA LEU A 67 -16.68 5.14 2.86
C LEU A 67 -15.89 5.90 3.94
N ILE A 68 -14.83 6.58 3.54
CA ILE A 68 -14.02 7.43 4.44
C ILE A 68 -14.84 8.64 4.89
N GLU A 69 -15.59 9.25 3.98
CA GLU A 69 -16.50 10.36 4.28
C GLU A 69 -17.61 9.93 5.25
N GLN A 70 -18.17 8.72 5.06
CA GLN A 70 -19.22 8.19 5.90
C GLN A 70 -18.74 7.79 7.31
N TYR A 71 -17.50 7.27 7.42
CA TYR A 71 -16.95 6.77 8.69
C TYR A 71 -15.54 7.31 9.02
N PRO A 72 -15.35 8.63 9.10
CA PRO A 72 -14.01 9.23 9.17
C PRO A 72 -13.24 8.84 10.43
N SER A 73 -13.92 8.54 11.54
CA SER A 73 -13.29 8.09 12.78
C SER A 73 -12.57 6.74 12.64
N CYS A 74 -13.02 5.89 11.71
CA CYS A 74 -12.41 4.57 11.46
C CYS A 74 -11.07 4.69 10.73
N PHE A 75 -10.89 5.75 9.93
CA PHE A 75 -9.71 5.94 9.07
C PHE A 75 -8.69 6.91 9.66
N LYS A 76 -9.13 7.90 10.46
CA LYS A 76 -8.26 8.96 11.01
C LYS A 76 -7.08 8.43 11.85
N SER A 77 -7.22 7.27 12.47
CA SER A 77 -6.16 6.64 13.26
C SER A 77 -5.21 5.76 12.44
N LYS A 78 -5.50 5.55 11.15
CA LYS A 78 -4.78 4.60 10.28
C LYS A 78 -3.64 5.23 9.50
N SER A 79 -3.82 6.49 9.08
CA SER A 79 -2.75 7.28 8.50
C SER A 79 -2.96 8.77 8.74
N THR A 80 -1.85 9.51 8.68
CA THR A 80 -1.83 10.99 8.65
C THR A 80 -1.74 11.55 7.23
N LEU A 81 -1.47 10.72 6.22
CA LEU A 81 -1.37 11.10 4.82
C LEU A 81 -2.62 10.62 4.07
N PHE A 82 -3.26 11.53 3.34
CA PHE A 82 -4.47 11.17 2.60
C PHE A 82 -4.18 10.21 1.43
N ASP A 83 -3.00 10.30 0.82
CA ASP A 83 -2.57 9.40 -0.26
C ASP A 83 -2.56 7.92 0.15
N ASP A 84 -2.36 7.61 1.44
CA ASP A 84 -2.43 6.24 1.96
C ASP A 84 -3.81 5.60 1.75
N PHE A 85 -4.85 6.40 1.50
CA PHE A 85 -6.20 5.92 1.24
C PHE A 85 -6.59 5.90 -0.25
N LEU A 86 -5.76 6.49 -1.12
CA LEU A 86 -6.10 6.69 -2.53
C LEU A 86 -5.28 5.83 -3.48
N ILE A 87 -4.06 5.45 -3.09
CA ILE A 87 -3.15 4.72 -3.98
C ILE A 87 -3.51 3.24 -3.97
N SER A 88 -3.99 2.72 -5.10
CA SER A 88 -4.36 1.31 -5.27
C SER A 88 -3.24 0.46 -5.87
N TYR A 89 -2.35 1.06 -6.65
CA TYR A 89 -1.31 0.34 -7.36
C TYR A 89 -0.07 1.20 -7.58
N ILE A 90 1.11 0.56 -7.53
CA ILE A 90 2.39 1.21 -7.80
C ILE A 90 3.22 0.30 -8.71
N GLU A 91 3.74 0.86 -9.79
CA GLU A 91 4.65 0.21 -10.71
C GLU A 91 5.93 1.03 -10.84
N VAL A 92 7.08 0.36 -10.68
CA VAL A 92 8.38 1.00 -10.83
C VAL A 92 9.30 0.13 -11.67
N LEU A 93 9.85 0.71 -12.73
CA LEU A 93 10.90 0.08 -13.52
C LEU A 93 12.24 0.71 -13.17
N PHE A 94 13.21 -0.13 -12.85
CA PHE A 94 14.55 0.28 -12.50
C PHE A 94 15.57 -0.13 -13.56
N GLN A 95 16.52 0.76 -13.83
CA GLN A 95 17.76 0.46 -14.53
C GLN A 95 18.89 0.35 -13.49
N LYS A 96 19.74 -0.68 -13.60
CA LYS A 96 20.96 -0.77 -12.78
C LYS A 96 21.84 0.47 -13.06
N ASN A 97 22.34 1.10 -12.01
CA ASN A 97 23.26 2.23 -12.17
C ASN A 97 24.60 1.71 -12.76
N PRO A 98 25.03 2.16 -13.95
CA PRO A 98 26.26 1.66 -14.59
C PRO A 98 27.56 2.05 -13.85
N ALA A 99 27.49 2.98 -12.89
CA ALA A 99 28.62 3.38 -12.06
C ALA A 99 28.97 2.36 -10.94
N LEU A 100 28.25 1.24 -10.83
CA LEU A 100 28.42 0.12 -9.89
C LEU A 100 28.35 -1.23 -10.61
#